data_AF-A0A961PB22-F1
#
_entry.id   AF-A0A961PB22-F1
#
_cell.length_a   1.000
_cell.length_b   1.000
_cell.length_c   1.000
_cell.angle_alpha   90.00
_cell.angle_beta   90.00
_cell.angle_gamma   90.00
#
_symmetry.space_group_name_H-M   'P 1'
#
loop_
_entity.id
_entity.type
_entity.pdbx_description
1 polymer ?
#
loop_
_entity_poly.entity_id
_entity_poly.type
_entity_poly.pdbx_seq_one_letter_code
_entity_poly.pdbx_strand_id
1 'polypeptide(L)'
;LTGAQADLFGAGGAAWYQWKKHGVCSGLAAEDYYRLAREAWARVNRPEVLRKLDHAVKLPASVIEEAFLQANPDWTADTVTVTCRDGYIQEARICFTRDLNPRDCGADAVRDCTMSDALLEPIR
;
A
#
# COMPACT_ATOMS: atom_id res chain seq x y z
N LEU A 1 9.51 12.76 17.28
CA LEU A 1 9.61 11.57 16.39
C LEU A 1 8.43 11.45 15.42
N THR A 2 7.19 11.25 15.88
CA THR A 2 6.06 10.87 15.00
C THR A 2 5.51 12.01 14.14
N GLY A 3 5.56 13.26 14.60
CA GLY A 3 5.15 14.43 13.81
C GLY A 3 5.93 14.56 12.48
N ALA A 4 7.20 14.17 12.48
CA ALA A 4 8.05 14.16 11.28
C ALA A 4 7.72 13.02 10.30
N GLN A 5 6.73 12.16 10.60
CA GLN A 5 6.31 11.05 9.74
C GLN A 5 4.94 11.30 9.09
N ALA A 6 4.37 12.49 9.27
CA ALA A 6 3.03 12.83 8.78
C ALA A 6 2.92 12.81 7.25
N ASP A 7 4.00 13.07 6.53
CA ASP A 7 4.06 12.99 5.06
C ASP A 7 3.87 11.55 4.52
N LEU A 8 4.27 10.55 5.30
CA LEU A 8 4.12 9.14 4.93
C LEU A 8 2.83 8.53 5.51
N PHE A 9 2.47 8.88 6.74
CA PHE A 9 1.36 8.27 7.47
C PHE A 9 0.10 9.16 7.53
N GLY A 10 0.10 10.30 6.85
CA GLY A 10 -0.99 11.29 6.84
C GLY A 10 -1.05 12.22 8.05
N ALA A 11 -0.65 11.75 9.23
CA ALA A 11 -0.58 12.57 10.45
C ALA A 11 0.37 11.97 11.50
N GLY A 12 0.89 12.79 12.41
CA GLY A 12 1.74 12.32 13.51
C GLY A 12 1.02 11.37 14.49
N GLY A 13 -0.27 11.57 14.71
CA GLY A 13 -1.11 10.65 15.51
C GLY A 13 -1.31 9.30 14.83
N ALA A 14 -1.49 9.28 13.50
CA ALA A 14 -1.57 8.05 12.72
C ALA A 14 -0.24 7.29 12.76
N ALA A 15 0.89 7.99 12.58
CA ALA A 15 2.22 7.39 12.71
C ALA A 15 2.43 6.75 14.09
N TRP A 16 2.02 7.42 15.17
CA TRP A 16 2.08 6.86 16.52
C TRP A 16 1.22 5.59 16.67
N TYR A 17 -0.01 5.62 16.15
CA TYR A 17 -0.91 4.46 16.18
C TYR A 17 -0.31 3.25 15.44
N GLN A 18 0.27 3.47 14.26
CA GLN A 18 0.91 2.41 13.48
C GLN A 18 2.09 1.78 14.24
N TRP A 19 2.95 2.61 14.84
CA TRP A 19 4.02 2.12 15.71
C TRP A 19 3.49 1.29 16.88
N LYS A 20 2.52 1.83 17.64
CA LYS A 20 1.97 1.15 18.81
C LYS A 20 1.29 -0.18 18.47
N LYS A 21 0.59 -0.25 17.34
CA LYS A 21 -0.19 -1.43 16.95
C LYS A 21 0.63 -2.48 16.20
N HIS A 22 1.57 -2.05 15.36
CA HIS A 22 2.28 -2.93 14.44
C HIS A 22 3.81 -2.86 14.62
N GLY A 23 4.35 -1.68 14.88
CA GLY A 23 5.79 -1.48 15.02
C GLY A 23 6.41 -2.14 16.25
N VAL A 24 5.75 -2.08 17.42
CA VAL A 24 6.29 -2.67 18.67
C VAL A 24 6.56 -4.18 18.58
N CYS A 25 5.81 -4.90 17.74
CA CYS A 25 5.97 -6.34 17.53
C CYS A 25 7.14 -6.70 16.59
N SER A 26 7.70 -5.71 15.88
CA SER A 26 8.79 -5.93 14.91
C SER A 26 10.14 -6.21 15.57
N GLY A 27 10.30 -5.87 16.85
CA GLY A 27 11.57 -5.92 17.56
C GLY A 27 12.54 -4.77 17.22
N LEU A 28 12.16 -3.85 16.34
CA LEU A 28 12.94 -2.65 16.02
C LEU A 28 12.78 -1.58 17.08
N ALA A 29 13.72 -0.62 17.15
CA ALA A 29 13.45 0.66 17.80
C ALA A 29 12.47 1.49 16.95
N ALA A 30 11.76 2.44 17.57
CA ALA A 30 10.76 3.26 16.87
C ALA A 30 11.36 4.04 15.68
N GLU A 31 12.58 4.56 15.84
CA GLU A 31 13.29 5.28 14.78
C GLU A 31 13.60 4.37 13.58
N ASP A 32 14.09 3.16 13.84
CA ASP A 32 14.39 2.17 12.80
C ASP A 32 13.13 1.67 12.09
N TYR A 33 12.02 1.52 12.80
CA TYR A 33 10.74 1.19 12.18
C TYR A 33 10.29 2.25 11.18
N TYR A 34 10.34 3.53 11.55
CA TYR A 34 9.94 4.61 10.64
C TYR A 34 10.92 4.76 9.47
N ARG A 35 12.22 4.55 9.71
CA ARG A 35 13.23 4.52 8.66
C ARG A 35 12.96 3.39 7.67
N LEU A 36 12.73 2.17 8.14
CA LEU A 36 12.41 1.02 7.30
C LEU A 36 11.10 1.22 6.53
N ALA A 37 10.07 1.81 7.15
CA ALA A 37 8.81 2.13 6.47
C ALA A 37 9.02 3.11 5.30
N ARG A 38 9.89 4.11 5.46
CA ARG A 38 10.26 5.03 4.37
C ARG A 38 11.05 4.34 3.28
N GLU A 39 12.01 3.48 3.64
CA GLU A 39 12.77 2.68 2.68
C GLU A 39 11.84 1.78 1.86
N ALA A 40 10.89 1.09 2.51
CA ALA A 40 9.88 0.28 1.85
C ALA A 40 8.98 1.10 0.92
N TRP A 41 8.51 2.27 1.39
CA TRP A 41 7.70 3.18 0.56
C TRP A 41 8.43 3.65 -0.69
N ALA A 42 9.72 3.97 -0.57
CA ALA A 42 10.54 4.41 -1.69
C ALA A 42 10.83 3.31 -2.72
N ARG A 43 10.70 2.03 -2.34
CA ARG A 43 10.85 0.87 -3.25
C ARG A 43 9.62 0.63 -4.13
N VAL A 44 8.48 1.24 -3.82
CA VAL A 44 7.24 1.03 -4.57
C VAL A 44 7.12 2.08 -5.68
N ASN A 45 7.19 1.64 -6.94
CA ASN A 45 6.78 2.50 -8.06
C ASN A 45 5.26 2.54 -8.09
N ARG A 46 4.70 3.68 -7.69
CA ARG A 46 3.24 3.88 -7.66
C ARG A 46 2.77 4.29 -9.07
N PRO A 47 1.75 3.63 -9.65
CA PRO A 47 1.32 3.91 -11.02
C PRO A 47 0.90 5.37 -11.21
N GLU A 48 1.52 6.06 -12.17
CA GLU A 48 1.27 7.49 -12.41
C GLU A 48 -0.17 7.74 -12.87
N VAL A 49 -0.74 6.80 -13.65
CA VAL A 49 -2.12 6.86 -14.14
C VAL A 49 -3.15 7.01 -13.02
N LEU A 50 -2.95 6.32 -11.89
CA LEU A 50 -3.84 6.40 -10.74
C LEU A 50 -3.70 7.73 -9.99
N ARG A 51 -2.53 8.37 -10.06
CA ARG A 51 -2.25 9.66 -9.42
C ARG A 51 -2.73 10.86 -10.23
N LYS A 52 -2.98 10.68 -11.52
CA LYS A 52 -3.44 11.72 -12.45
C LYS A 52 -4.96 11.80 -12.59
N LEU A 53 -5.70 10.93 -11.90
CA LEU A 53 -7.16 10.98 -11.87
C LEU A 53 -7.62 12.29 -11.23
N ASP A 54 -8.45 13.04 -11.95
CA ASP A 54 -9.05 14.31 -11.52
C ASP A 54 -10.55 14.20 -11.18
N HIS A 55 -11.16 13.05 -11.49
CA HIS A 55 -12.54 12.71 -11.14
C HIS A 55 -12.64 11.24 -10.72
N ALA A 56 -13.71 10.91 -10.00
CA ALA A 56 -13.97 9.54 -9.57
C ALA A 56 -14.35 8.65 -10.76
N VAL A 57 -13.82 7.43 -10.77
CA VAL A 57 -14.02 6.45 -11.86
C VAL A 57 -14.45 5.10 -11.31
N LYS A 58 -15.29 4.38 -12.06
CA LYS A 58 -15.61 2.97 -11.77
C LYS A 58 -14.81 2.06 -12.69
N LEU A 59 -14.16 1.07 -12.12
CA LEU A 59 -13.33 0.11 -12.84
C LEU A 59 -13.26 -1.24 -12.12
N PRO A 60 -12.91 -2.32 -12.83
CA PRO A 60 -12.54 -3.57 -12.17
C PRO A 60 -11.35 -3.35 -11.24
N ALA A 61 -11.39 -3.94 -10.05
CA ALA A 61 -10.28 -3.84 -9.11
C ALA A 61 -8.97 -4.45 -9.67
N SER A 62 -9.08 -5.45 -10.54
CA SER A 62 -7.92 -6.05 -11.24
C SER A 62 -7.13 -5.02 -12.06
N VAL A 63 -7.78 -3.98 -12.59
CA VAL A 63 -7.10 -2.90 -13.35
C VAL A 63 -6.12 -2.13 -12.46
N ILE A 64 -6.40 -2.03 -11.16
CA ILE A 64 -5.49 -1.41 -10.19
C ILE A 64 -4.24 -2.29 -10.01
N GLU A 65 -4.42 -3.60 -9.82
CA GLU A 65 -3.32 -4.56 -9.70
C GLU A 65 -2.46 -4.58 -10.97
N GLU A 66 -3.09 -4.67 -12.14
CA GLU A 66 -2.42 -4.60 -13.45
C GLU A 66 -1.57 -3.32 -13.58
N ALA A 67 -2.08 -2.17 -13.13
CA ALA A 67 -1.32 -0.92 -13.16
C ALA A 67 -0.07 -1.00 -12.26
N PHE A 68 -0.16 -1.63 -11.08
CA PHE A 68 1.01 -1.85 -10.21
C PHE A 68 2.02 -2.80 -10.84
N LEU A 69 1.58 -3.89 -11.47
CA LEU A 69 2.46 -4.82 -12.18
C LEU A 69 3.18 -4.16 -13.36
N GLN A 70 2.48 -3.32 -14.11
CA GLN A 70 3.09 -2.53 -15.19
C GLN A 70 4.15 -1.56 -14.67
N ALA A 71 3.91 -0.93 -13.52
CA ALA A 71 4.86 -0.01 -12.90
C ALA A 71 6.04 -0.71 -12.20
N ASN A 72 5.90 -2.00 -11.90
CA ASN A 72 6.91 -2.81 -11.19
C ASN A 72 7.08 -4.17 -11.89
N PRO A 73 7.79 -4.24 -13.04
CA PRO A 73 7.84 -5.44 -13.89
C PRO A 73 8.44 -6.68 -13.23
N ASP A 74 9.19 -6.52 -12.14
CA ASP A 74 9.78 -7.63 -11.38
C ASP A 74 8.81 -8.24 -10.35
N TRP A 75 7.58 -7.72 -10.25
CA TRP A 75 6.56 -8.22 -9.32
C TRP A 75 5.69 -9.29 -9.96
N THR A 76 5.22 -10.20 -9.12
CA THR A 76 4.19 -11.19 -9.46
C THR A 76 2.80 -10.65 -9.13
N ALA A 77 1.75 -11.27 -9.68
CA ALA A 77 0.37 -10.94 -9.32
C ALA A 77 0.12 -11.02 -7.81
N ASP A 78 0.71 -12.00 -7.13
CA ASP A 78 0.53 -12.19 -5.68
C ASP A 78 1.41 -11.26 -4.82
N THR A 79 2.28 -10.42 -5.42
CA THR A 79 3.08 -9.44 -4.67
C THR A 79 2.23 -8.24 -4.21
N VAL A 80 1.16 -7.94 -4.94
CA VAL A 80 0.25 -6.82 -4.67
C VAL A 80 -1.19 -7.32 -4.63
N THR A 81 -1.94 -6.93 -3.62
CA THR A 81 -3.37 -7.26 -3.51
C THR A 81 -4.17 -5.98 -3.27
N VAL A 82 -5.27 -5.81 -4.01
CA VAL A 82 -6.14 -4.65 -3.88
C VAL A 82 -7.38 -5.03 -3.10
N THR A 83 -7.72 -4.24 -2.08
CA THR A 83 -8.92 -4.46 -1.27
C THR A 83 -9.99 -3.43 -1.59
N CYS A 84 -11.25 -3.85 -1.46
CA CYS A 84 -12.40 -2.97 -1.55
C CYS A 84 -13.18 -2.93 -0.25
N ARG A 85 -13.90 -1.83 -0.04
CA ARG A 85 -14.86 -1.69 1.05
C ARG A 85 -15.98 -0.75 0.63
N ASP A 86 -17.21 -1.10 0.97
CA ASP A 86 -18.41 -0.27 0.75
C ASP A 86 -18.54 0.21 -0.72
N GLY A 87 -18.06 -0.59 -1.68
CA GLY A 87 -18.08 -0.29 -3.12
C GLY A 87 -16.87 0.48 -3.66
N TYR A 88 -15.89 0.81 -2.83
CA TYR A 88 -14.70 1.58 -3.21
C TYR A 88 -13.43 0.74 -3.20
N ILE A 89 -12.49 1.05 -4.09
CA ILE A 89 -11.08 0.67 -3.95
C ILE A 89 -10.56 1.34 -2.67
N GLN A 90 -10.05 0.54 -1.73
CA GLN A 90 -9.68 1.01 -0.39
C GLN A 90 -8.17 1.08 -0.19
N GLU A 91 -7.44 0.01 -0.52
CA GLU A 91 -6.02 -0.13 -0.20
C GLU A 91 -5.34 -1.09 -1.18
N ALA A 92 -4.13 -0.73 -1.63
CA ALA A 92 -3.19 -1.66 -2.22
C ALA A 92 -2.21 -2.12 -1.13
N ARG A 93 -2.08 -3.43 -0.93
CA ARG A 93 -1.13 -4.04 0.01
C ARG A 93 -0.01 -4.68 -0.79
N ILE A 94 1.22 -4.35 -0.44
CA ILE A 94 2.43 -4.84 -1.10
C ILE A 94 3.21 -5.67 -0.09
N CYS A 95 3.66 -6.85 -0.50
CA CYS A 95 4.41 -7.76 0.36
C CYS A 95 5.91 -7.77 0.07
N PHE A 96 6.70 -7.73 1.14
CA PHE A 96 8.15 -7.72 1.10
C PHE A 96 8.75 -8.77 2.03
N THR A 97 9.95 -9.26 1.71
CA THR A 97 10.82 -9.91 2.69
C THR A 97 11.29 -8.90 3.73
N ARG A 98 11.94 -9.37 4.80
CA ARG A 98 12.52 -8.49 5.82
C ARG A 98 13.60 -7.54 5.27
N ASP A 99 14.25 -7.94 4.18
CA ASP A 99 15.27 -7.17 3.47
C ASP A 99 14.67 -6.27 2.36
N LEU A 100 13.34 -6.10 2.37
CA LEU A 100 12.58 -5.29 1.41
C LEU A 100 12.70 -5.76 -0.05
N ASN A 101 12.89 -7.06 -0.27
CA ASN A 101 12.75 -7.66 -1.60
C ASN A 101 11.28 -8.01 -1.85
N PRO A 102 10.73 -7.70 -3.03
CA PRO A 102 9.36 -8.08 -3.38
C PRO A 102 9.16 -9.59 -3.23
N ARG A 103 7.99 -10.00 -2.77
CA ARG A 103 7.61 -11.41 -2.62
C ARG A 103 6.11 -11.57 -2.74
N ASP A 104 5.69 -12.79 -3.05
CA ASP A 104 4.29 -13.18 -2.93
C ASP A 104 3.80 -12.97 -1.48
N CYS A 105 2.60 -12.41 -1.38
CA CYS A 105 1.87 -12.24 -0.15
C CYS A 105 1.46 -13.60 0.44
N GLY A 106 1.36 -13.64 1.78
CA GLY A 106 0.82 -14.81 2.48
C GLY A 106 -0.68 -14.97 2.27
N ALA A 107 -1.19 -16.19 2.46
CA ALA A 107 -2.62 -16.51 2.31
C ALA A 107 -3.55 -15.69 3.22
N ASP A 108 -3.02 -15.13 4.31
CA ASP A 108 -3.75 -14.23 5.20
C ASP A 108 -3.88 -12.80 4.66
N ALA A 109 -2.96 -12.40 3.77
CA ALA A 109 -2.89 -11.07 3.16
C ALA A 109 -3.56 -11.00 1.78
N VAL A 110 -3.42 -12.03 0.94
CA VAL A 110 -4.05 -12.11 -0.40
C VAL A 110 -5.56 -12.15 -0.24
N ARG A 111 -6.21 -10.99 -0.41
CA ARG A 111 -7.65 -10.81 -0.26
C ARG A 111 -8.14 -9.86 -1.35
N ASP A 112 -8.00 -10.32 -2.58
CA ASP A 112 -8.28 -9.51 -3.74
C ASP A 112 -9.75 -9.13 -3.79
N CYS A 113 -9.96 -7.86 -4.05
CA CYS A 113 -11.26 -7.37 -4.42
C CYS A 113 -11.61 -7.92 -5.80
N THR A 114 -12.72 -8.63 -5.89
CA THR A 114 -13.20 -9.22 -7.15
C THR A 114 -14.26 -8.36 -7.85
N MET A 115 -14.50 -7.14 -7.36
CA MET A 115 -15.48 -6.23 -7.96
C MET A 115 -15.04 -5.79 -9.36
N SER A 116 -15.98 -5.82 -10.30
CA SER A 116 -15.78 -5.36 -11.68
C SER A 116 -16.13 -3.88 -11.89
N ASP A 117 -16.71 -3.22 -10.89
CA ASP A 117 -17.22 -1.84 -10.95
C ASP A 117 -16.91 -1.01 -9.69
N ALA A 118 -15.76 -1.28 -9.05
CA ALA A 118 -15.33 -0.58 -7.85
C ALA A 118 -15.03 0.90 -8.12
N LEU A 119 -15.46 1.76 -7.22
CA LEU A 119 -15.24 3.20 -7.31
C LEU A 119 -13.85 3.58 -6.78
N LEU A 120 -13.09 4.33 -7.57
CA LEU A 120 -11.82 4.94 -7.18
C LEU A 120 -11.97 6.47 -7.21
N GLU A 121 -11.72 7.09 -6.07
CA GLU A 121 -11.65 8.55 -5.92
C GLU A 121 -10.26 9.08 -6.30
N PRO A 122 -10.14 10.35 -6.74
CA PRO A 122 -8.86 11.02 -6.93
C PRO A 122 -7.98 10.98 -5.67
N ILE A 123 -6.70 10.64 -5.85
CA ILE A 123 -5.71 10.64 -4.77
C ILE A 123 -5.32 12.11 -4.47
N ARG A 124 -5.46 12.52 -3.22
CA ARG A 124 -5.16 13.88 -2.74
C ARG A 124 -3.79 13.97 -2.07
#